data_AF-A0A1V9UUK7-F1
#
_entry.id   AF-A0A1V9UUK7-F1
#
_cell.length_a   1.000
_cell.length_b   1.000
_cell.length_c   1.000
_cell.angle_alpha   90.00
_cell.angle_beta   90.00
_cell.angle_gamma   90.00
#
_symmetry.space_group_name_H-M   'P 1'
#
loop_
_entity.id
_entity.type
_entity.pdbx_description
1 polymer ?
#
loop_
_entity_poly.entity_id
_entity_poly.type
_entity_poly.pdbx_seq_one_letter_code
_entity_poly.pdbx_strand_id
1 'polypeptide(L)'
;MNTSCTIARPVFVKNGARLVLLVIAAFGMLDCSIAYAGAGTDAVELMKYYYYRTVKNCGSTRPAYLCSGLMLRGTQHSKDYQVWNPSPTSVKNEGVSFSYLRDDAKYDRLGLLNYNGYVLTPNDDVKKPQQKRVVNCFFPLDAWTDRRTEGGCGDNADTKDITEAMCDSINVNTAGAWIKNYNSVGKERPSICGFDVREERGTQATNNFYEGIKAMDLLNDVSFSRQNEIRVKTWDQGNPLQLSALAFIYTRREGLADAQADQEDMYKATQRWIPVIYLNLPDTPAADATFSYKASDQAIKEQPSSNCGPYIQKAEWKKTFVKEVNKDVAQLVVTPTKSCGRNFSGAQTDAAFAELANKYRDNSDWAVYDDTSMRRQFLCLRLQYPGNETWNLEPFRPYVSEEQAISARCNPVP
;
A
#
# COMPACT_ATOMS: atom_id res chain seq x y z
N MET A 1 -9.00 0.29 27.88
CA MET A 1 -9.30 -0.73 28.90
C MET A 1 -8.18 -1.75 28.87
N ASN A 2 -7.30 -1.72 29.87
CA ASN A 2 -6.13 -2.59 29.96
C ASN A 2 -6.55 -3.99 30.42
N THR A 3 -6.29 -5.02 29.62
CA THR A 3 -6.32 -6.41 30.08
C THR A 3 -4.91 -6.81 30.52
N SER A 4 -4.64 -6.71 31.82
CA SER A 4 -3.45 -7.27 32.45
C SER A 4 -3.56 -8.80 32.48
N CYS A 5 -2.62 -9.48 31.83
CA CYS A 5 -2.50 -10.94 31.89
C CYS A 5 -1.72 -11.33 33.17
N THR A 6 -2.42 -11.88 34.17
CA THR A 6 -1.80 -12.31 35.44
C THR A 6 -1.50 -13.80 35.36
N ILE A 7 -0.21 -14.17 35.40
CA ILE A 7 0.23 -15.58 35.48
C ILE A 7 0.02 -16.07 36.92
N ALA A 8 -0.94 -16.97 37.14
CA ALA A 8 -1.11 -17.61 38.43
C ALA A 8 0.03 -18.63 38.69
N ARG A 9 0.80 -18.44 39.76
CA ARG A 9 1.78 -19.43 40.24
C ARG A 9 1.06 -20.51 41.07
N PRO A 10 1.38 -21.81 40.91
CA PRO A 10 0.78 -22.85 41.73
C PRO A 10 1.32 -22.80 43.17
N VAL A 11 0.41 -22.82 44.15
CA VAL A 11 0.71 -23.05 45.56
C VAL A 11 0.63 -24.55 45.82
N PHE A 12 1.74 -25.17 46.21
CA PHE A 12 1.75 -26.55 46.68
C PHE A 12 1.39 -26.60 48.16
N VAL A 13 0.24 -27.17 48.49
CA VAL A 13 -0.09 -27.60 49.86
C VAL A 13 0.12 -29.10 49.94
N LYS A 14 1.08 -29.54 50.75
CA LYS A 14 1.19 -30.94 51.17
C LYS A 14 0.14 -31.19 52.26
N ASN A 15 -0.74 -32.16 52.06
CA ASN A 15 -1.16 -33.12 53.10
C ASN A 15 -1.95 -34.28 52.48
N GLY A 16 -1.80 -35.44 53.11
CA GLY A 16 -2.05 -36.75 52.50
C GLY A 16 -3.50 -37.22 52.44
N ALA A 17 -3.61 -38.44 51.91
CA ALA A 17 -4.79 -39.31 51.76
C ALA A 17 -5.54 -39.22 50.41
N ARG A 18 -5.31 -40.30 49.64
CA ARG A 18 -6.05 -40.87 48.50
C ARG A 18 -7.39 -40.21 48.10
N LEU A 19 -7.43 -39.69 46.88
CA LEU A 19 -8.55 -39.87 45.95
C LEU A 19 -8.01 -39.72 44.50
N VAL A 20 -8.04 -40.80 43.71
CA VAL A 20 -7.68 -40.75 42.29
C VAL A 20 -8.90 -40.22 41.53
N LEU A 21 -8.92 -38.92 41.26
CA LEU A 21 -9.83 -38.31 40.29
C LEU A 21 -9.00 -37.99 39.03
N LEU A 22 -9.25 -38.72 37.95
CA LEU A 22 -8.73 -38.42 36.62
C LEU A 22 -9.44 -37.16 36.11
N VAL A 23 -8.95 -35.99 36.50
CA VAL A 23 -9.31 -34.73 35.84
C VAL A 23 -8.46 -34.64 34.59
N ILE A 24 -9.05 -34.97 33.44
CA ILE A 24 -8.49 -34.59 32.14
C ILE A 24 -8.58 -33.06 32.10
N ALA A 25 -7.52 -32.39 32.55
CA ALA A 25 -7.33 -30.97 32.31
C ALA A 25 -7.10 -30.82 30.81
N ALA A 26 -8.17 -30.49 30.08
CA ALA A 26 -8.07 -29.94 28.75
C ALA A 26 -7.29 -28.62 28.88
N PHE A 27 -5.97 -28.69 28.76
CA PHE A 27 -5.14 -27.54 28.46
C PHE A 27 -5.59 -27.07 27.08
N GLY A 28 -6.57 -26.17 27.06
CA GLY A 28 -6.77 -25.29 25.92
C GLY A 28 -5.47 -24.54 25.75
N MET A 29 -4.64 -24.97 24.80
CA MET A 29 -3.66 -24.10 24.19
C MET A 29 -4.47 -22.95 23.59
N LEU A 30 -4.60 -21.87 24.36
CA LEU A 30 -4.78 -20.56 23.77
C LEU A 30 -3.49 -20.34 22.99
N ASP A 31 -3.50 -20.77 21.73
CA ASP A 31 -2.56 -20.29 20.73
C ASP A 31 -2.76 -18.78 20.68
N CYS A 32 -1.94 -18.09 21.48
CA CYS A 32 -1.68 -16.68 21.30
C CYS A 32 -1.09 -16.61 19.91
N SER A 33 -1.94 -16.33 18.93
CA SER A 33 -1.53 -16.18 17.55
C SER A 33 -0.64 -14.95 17.51
N ILE A 34 0.67 -15.19 17.63
CA ILE A 34 1.68 -14.21 17.28
C ILE A 34 1.36 -13.88 15.82
N ALA A 35 0.85 -12.68 15.57
CA ALA A 35 0.60 -12.24 14.21
C ALA A 35 1.96 -12.19 13.51
N TYR A 36 2.27 -13.26 12.77
CA TYR A 36 3.43 -13.31 11.90
C TYR A 36 3.24 -12.17 10.90
N ALA A 37 4.13 -11.19 10.99
CA ALA A 37 4.25 -10.23 9.91
C ALA A 37 4.77 -11.00 8.69
N GLY A 38 4.07 -10.83 7.57
CA GLY A 38 4.31 -11.44 6.27
C GLY A 38 4.28 -10.35 5.19
N ALA A 39 4.71 -10.67 3.97
CA ALA A 39 4.60 -9.80 2.80
C ALA A 39 3.17 -9.28 2.60
N GLY A 40 2.15 -10.04 3.02
CA GLY A 40 0.76 -9.61 3.04
C GLY A 40 0.44 -8.50 4.06
N THR A 41 0.94 -8.60 5.28
CA THR A 41 0.77 -7.54 6.29
C THR A 41 1.57 -6.29 5.91
N ASP A 42 2.73 -6.46 5.29
CA ASP A 42 3.55 -5.34 4.81
C ASP A 42 2.90 -4.58 3.65
N ALA A 43 2.22 -5.28 2.74
CA ALA A 43 1.40 -4.63 1.72
C ALA A 43 0.28 -3.79 2.33
N VAL A 44 -0.38 -4.27 3.39
CA VAL A 44 -1.38 -3.49 4.14
C VAL A 44 -0.78 -2.21 4.71
N GLU A 45 0.39 -2.28 5.32
CA GLU A 45 1.06 -1.11 5.90
C GLU A 45 1.50 -0.12 4.81
N LEU A 46 2.05 -0.59 3.69
CA LEU A 46 2.36 0.27 2.54
C LEU A 46 1.10 0.94 1.96
N MET A 47 -0.01 0.20 1.86
CA MET A 47 -1.28 0.77 1.38
C MET A 47 -1.77 1.87 2.32
N LYS A 48 -1.74 1.66 3.64
CA LYS A 48 -2.05 2.70 4.64
C LYS A 48 -1.11 3.90 4.53
N TYR A 49 0.19 3.65 4.42
CA TYR A 49 1.21 4.70 4.29
C TYR A 49 0.91 5.60 3.09
N TYR A 50 0.67 5.04 1.91
CA TYR A 50 0.34 5.85 0.73
C TYR A 50 -1.03 6.52 0.84
N TYR A 51 -2.02 5.86 1.44
CA TYR A 51 -3.35 6.42 1.65
C TYR A 51 -3.35 7.67 2.54
N TYR A 52 -2.65 7.64 3.68
CA TYR A 52 -2.59 8.78 4.61
C TYR A 52 -1.57 9.86 4.22
N ARG A 53 -0.71 9.60 3.23
CA ARG A 53 0.32 10.55 2.79
C ARG A 53 -0.26 11.65 1.89
N THR A 54 -0.97 12.61 2.47
CA THR A 54 -1.62 13.74 1.77
C THR A 54 -0.65 14.86 1.35
N VAL A 55 0.50 14.49 0.77
CA VAL A 55 1.46 15.48 0.27
C VAL A 55 0.91 16.23 -0.94
N LYS A 56 1.19 17.52 -1.03
CA LYS A 56 0.85 18.34 -2.21
C LYS A 56 1.57 17.84 -3.47
N ASN A 57 2.83 17.41 -3.33
CA ASN A 57 3.69 16.98 -4.42
C ASN A 57 4.82 16.08 -3.91
N CYS A 58 5.51 15.39 -4.83
CA CYS A 58 6.64 14.50 -4.55
C CYS A 58 7.99 15.21 -4.77
N GLY A 59 8.01 16.53 -4.56
CA GLY A 59 9.00 17.47 -5.08
C GLY A 59 8.30 18.56 -5.90
N SER A 60 8.88 19.77 -5.97
CA SER A 60 8.19 20.97 -6.49
C SER A 60 7.69 20.86 -7.94
N THR A 61 8.23 19.95 -8.74
CA THR A 61 7.86 19.72 -10.15
C THR A 61 7.32 18.31 -10.40
N ARG A 62 6.88 17.61 -9.34
CA ARG A 62 6.54 16.19 -9.37
C ARG A 62 5.14 15.96 -8.80
N PRO A 63 4.14 15.54 -9.62
CA PRO A 63 2.79 15.25 -9.14
C PRO A 63 2.74 14.25 -7.98
N ALA A 64 1.75 14.39 -7.09
CA ALA A 64 1.68 13.61 -5.86
C ALA A 64 1.42 12.11 -6.08
N TYR A 65 0.84 11.70 -7.22
CA TYR A 65 0.63 10.28 -7.55
C TYR A 65 1.93 9.47 -7.65
N LEU A 66 3.09 10.13 -7.76
CA LEU A 66 4.39 9.47 -7.87
C LEU A 66 4.85 8.82 -6.56
N CYS A 67 4.41 9.32 -5.41
CA CYS A 67 4.92 8.91 -4.09
C CYS A 67 3.83 8.82 -3.00
N SER A 68 2.56 9.03 -3.36
CA SER A 68 1.42 8.98 -2.45
C SER A 68 0.13 8.57 -3.14
N GLY A 69 -0.85 8.17 -2.34
CA GLY A 69 -2.13 7.62 -2.78
C GLY A 69 -1.99 6.29 -3.51
N LEU A 70 -3.14 5.69 -3.81
CA LEU A 70 -3.24 4.35 -4.38
C LEU A 70 -3.96 4.44 -5.73
N MET A 71 -3.29 4.06 -6.82
CA MET A 71 -3.95 3.88 -8.11
C MET A 71 -4.59 2.48 -8.16
N LEU A 72 -5.92 2.46 -8.08
CA LEU A 72 -6.76 1.26 -8.07
C LEU A 72 -7.35 1.02 -9.45
N ARG A 73 -7.35 -0.23 -9.91
CA ARG A 73 -8.11 -0.65 -11.10
C ARG A 73 -9.04 -1.78 -10.73
N GLY A 74 -10.33 -1.57 -10.94
CA GLY A 74 -11.30 -2.66 -10.94
C GLY A 74 -11.10 -3.55 -12.16
N THR A 75 -11.08 -4.86 -11.94
CA THR A 75 -10.91 -5.87 -13.01
C THR A 75 -12.06 -6.87 -12.96
N GLN A 76 -12.05 -7.84 -13.86
CA GLN A 76 -12.85 -9.05 -13.76
C GLN A 76 -11.93 -10.18 -14.21
N HIS A 77 -11.90 -11.29 -13.49
CA HIS A 77 -11.06 -12.41 -13.89
C HIS A 77 -11.63 -13.08 -15.15
N SER A 78 -10.75 -13.54 -16.04
CA SER A 78 -11.15 -14.28 -17.24
C SER A 78 -10.07 -15.27 -17.66
N LYS A 79 -10.48 -16.32 -18.38
CA LYS A 79 -9.57 -17.24 -19.05
C LYS A 79 -9.15 -16.74 -20.44
N ASP A 80 -9.88 -15.78 -21.01
CA ASP A 80 -9.65 -15.27 -22.36
C ASP A 80 -8.61 -14.14 -22.40
N TYR A 81 -8.37 -13.50 -21.25
CA TYR A 81 -7.40 -12.42 -21.11
C TYR A 81 -6.78 -12.43 -19.72
N GLN A 82 -5.61 -11.80 -19.60
CA GLN A 82 -4.85 -11.77 -18.35
C GLN A 82 -4.93 -10.40 -17.69
N VAL A 83 -4.99 -10.36 -16.36
CA VAL A 83 -5.23 -9.13 -15.59
C VAL A 83 -4.16 -8.03 -15.78
N TRP A 84 -2.94 -8.43 -16.14
CA TRP A 84 -1.81 -7.52 -16.42
C TRP A 84 -1.83 -6.90 -17.82
N ASN A 85 -2.74 -7.33 -18.68
CA ASN A 85 -2.84 -6.85 -20.06
C ASN A 85 -3.83 -5.68 -20.16
N PRO A 86 -3.51 -4.62 -20.91
CA PRO A 86 -4.51 -3.62 -21.27
C PRO A 86 -5.67 -4.27 -22.05
N SER A 87 -6.89 -3.82 -21.80
CA SER A 87 -8.07 -4.28 -22.55
C SER A 87 -7.98 -3.90 -24.03
N PRO A 88 -8.71 -4.58 -24.95
CA PRO A 88 -8.77 -4.18 -26.35
C PRO A 88 -9.16 -2.70 -26.54
N THR A 89 -10.11 -2.20 -25.75
CA THR A 89 -10.50 -0.79 -25.75
C THR A 89 -9.35 0.11 -25.31
N SER A 90 -8.62 -0.28 -24.25
CA SER A 90 -7.44 0.46 -23.80
C SER A 90 -6.33 0.50 -24.85
N VAL A 91 -6.09 -0.61 -25.56
CA VAL A 91 -5.14 -0.64 -26.68
C VAL A 91 -5.58 0.34 -27.77
N LYS A 92 -6.85 0.31 -28.14
CA LYS A 92 -7.41 1.18 -29.19
C LYS A 92 -7.31 2.68 -28.85
N ASN A 93 -7.60 3.06 -27.60
CA ASN A 93 -7.61 4.46 -27.18
C ASN A 93 -6.33 4.91 -26.48
N GLU A 94 -5.31 4.04 -26.40
CA GLU A 94 -3.99 4.28 -25.82
C GLU A 94 -3.98 4.64 -24.33
N GLY A 95 -5.04 4.30 -23.59
CA GLY A 95 -5.04 4.47 -22.13
C GLY A 95 -5.83 3.45 -21.33
N VAL A 96 -5.39 3.28 -20.10
CA VAL A 96 -5.92 2.37 -19.10
C VAL A 96 -6.47 3.20 -17.93
N SER A 97 -7.74 3.01 -17.60
CA SER A 97 -8.37 3.71 -16.48
C SER A 97 -7.98 3.10 -15.14
N PHE A 98 -7.67 3.98 -14.21
CA PHE A 98 -7.53 3.72 -12.79
C PHE A 98 -8.36 4.77 -12.03
N SER A 99 -8.51 4.56 -10.74
CA SER A 99 -8.98 5.56 -9.79
C SER A 99 -7.90 5.80 -8.74
N TYR A 100 -7.82 7.01 -8.21
CA TYR A 100 -6.80 7.43 -7.24
C TYR A 100 -7.42 7.59 -5.86
N LEU A 101 -7.08 6.71 -4.92
CA LEU A 101 -7.57 6.74 -3.55
C LEU A 101 -6.53 7.34 -2.61
N ARG A 102 -6.93 8.35 -1.83
CA ARG A 102 -6.15 8.96 -0.75
C ARG A 102 -7.09 9.50 0.31
N ASP A 103 -6.60 9.80 1.50
CA ASP A 103 -7.43 10.33 2.59
C ASP A 103 -8.16 11.64 2.23
N ASP A 104 -7.62 12.45 1.32
CA ASP A 104 -8.26 13.67 0.78
C ASP A 104 -8.91 13.47 -0.61
N ALA A 105 -9.08 12.22 -1.06
CA ALA A 105 -9.61 11.85 -2.38
C ALA A 105 -10.39 10.53 -2.33
N LYS A 106 -11.42 10.50 -1.48
CA LYS A 106 -12.22 9.30 -1.17
C LYS A 106 -13.36 9.06 -2.16
N TYR A 107 -13.73 7.79 -2.33
CA TYR A 107 -14.91 7.35 -3.07
C TYR A 107 -15.39 5.98 -2.57
N ASP A 108 -16.64 5.62 -2.86
CA ASP A 108 -17.33 4.47 -2.26
C ASP A 108 -17.32 3.16 -3.10
N ARG A 109 -16.80 3.18 -4.33
CA ARG A 109 -16.82 2.00 -5.22
C ARG A 109 -15.65 1.95 -6.20
N LEU A 110 -15.30 0.76 -6.71
CA LEU A 110 -14.38 0.63 -7.84
C LEU A 110 -15.08 0.97 -9.16
N GLY A 111 -14.28 1.36 -10.15
CA GLY A 111 -14.75 1.57 -11.52
C GLY A 111 -15.43 0.34 -12.11
N LEU A 112 -16.41 0.57 -12.99
CA LEU A 112 -17.28 -0.44 -13.60
C LEU A 112 -18.09 -1.29 -12.60
N LEU A 113 -18.20 -0.85 -11.34
CA LEU A 113 -18.86 -1.59 -10.26
C LEU A 113 -18.25 -2.99 -10.02
N ASN A 114 -16.97 -3.15 -10.35
CA ASN A 114 -16.24 -4.37 -10.04
C ASN A 114 -16.01 -4.49 -8.52
N TYR A 115 -15.84 -5.73 -8.06
CA TYR A 115 -15.54 -6.03 -6.65
C TYR A 115 -14.14 -6.60 -6.43
N ASN A 116 -13.36 -6.77 -7.50
CA ASN A 116 -11.95 -7.15 -7.47
C ASN A 116 -11.10 -6.21 -8.33
N GLY A 117 -9.80 -6.30 -8.18
CA GLY A 117 -8.87 -5.42 -8.87
C GLY A 117 -7.44 -5.60 -8.43
N TYR A 118 -6.62 -4.60 -8.75
CA TYR A 118 -5.28 -4.46 -8.19
C TYR A 118 -4.94 -3.01 -7.90
N VAL A 119 -3.93 -2.85 -7.05
CA VAL A 119 -3.36 -1.56 -6.67
C VAL A 119 -1.94 -1.48 -7.20
N LEU A 120 -1.59 -0.37 -7.84
CA LEU A 120 -0.22 -0.13 -8.26
C LEU A 120 0.64 0.43 -7.12
N THR A 121 1.89 -0.01 -7.06
CA THR A 121 2.95 0.67 -6.31
C THR A 121 3.19 2.06 -6.91
N PRO A 122 3.23 3.14 -6.11
CA PRO A 122 3.60 4.47 -6.59
C PRO A 122 4.97 4.48 -7.29
N ASN A 123 5.08 5.29 -8.35
CA ASN A 123 6.21 5.25 -9.29
C ASN A 123 7.60 5.43 -8.67
N ASP A 124 7.73 6.10 -7.53
CA ASP A 124 9.02 6.30 -6.85
C ASP A 124 9.56 5.00 -6.25
N ASP A 125 8.66 4.12 -5.87
CA ASP A 125 8.96 2.85 -5.23
C ASP A 125 8.93 1.66 -6.20
N VAL A 126 8.52 1.88 -7.46
CA VAL A 126 8.64 0.89 -8.54
C VAL A 126 10.11 0.66 -8.92
N LYS A 127 10.53 -0.60 -8.93
CA LYS A 127 11.88 -1.04 -9.33
C LYS A 127 11.81 -2.07 -10.48
N LYS A 128 12.85 -2.13 -11.30
CA LYS A 128 12.96 -3.15 -12.37
C LYS A 128 12.86 -4.57 -11.75
N PRO A 129 12.23 -5.55 -12.44
CA PRO A 129 11.75 -5.51 -13.82
C PRO A 129 10.38 -4.84 -14.03
N GLN A 130 9.73 -4.38 -12.95
CA GLN A 130 8.47 -3.63 -13.06
C GLN A 130 8.71 -2.29 -13.77
N GLN A 131 7.65 -1.74 -14.37
CA GLN A 131 7.70 -0.47 -15.07
C GLN A 131 6.88 0.59 -14.35
N LYS A 132 7.46 1.79 -14.27
CA LYS A 132 6.72 3.00 -13.86
C LYS A 132 5.61 3.26 -14.87
N ARG A 133 4.48 3.79 -14.39
CA ARG A 133 3.34 4.11 -15.22
C ARG A 133 3.38 5.57 -15.65
N VAL A 134 3.17 5.82 -16.94
CA VAL A 134 3.02 7.18 -17.46
C VAL A 134 1.57 7.59 -17.29
N VAL A 135 1.32 8.64 -16.52
CA VAL A 135 -0.03 9.19 -16.31
C VAL A 135 -0.25 10.33 -17.31
N ASN A 136 -1.36 10.28 -18.03
CA ASN A 136 -1.73 11.25 -19.05
C ASN A 136 -2.57 12.40 -18.43
N CYS A 137 -3.73 12.06 -17.86
CA CYS A 137 -4.64 13.05 -17.31
C CYS A 137 -5.37 12.54 -16.06
N PHE A 138 -5.96 13.48 -15.32
CA PHE A 138 -6.76 13.21 -14.14
C PHE A 138 -8.11 13.94 -14.21
N PHE A 139 -9.18 13.23 -13.91
CA PHE A 139 -10.54 13.73 -13.80
C PHE A 139 -11.03 13.56 -12.35
N PRO A 140 -11.57 14.62 -11.71
CA PRO A 140 -12.16 14.53 -10.37
C PRO A 140 -13.36 13.57 -10.25
N LEU A 141 -13.94 13.15 -11.38
CA LEU A 141 -15.06 12.22 -11.52
C LEU A 141 -14.78 11.23 -12.66
N ASP A 142 -15.50 10.12 -12.69
CA ASP A 142 -15.57 9.23 -13.86
C ASP A 142 -16.08 9.98 -15.12
N ALA A 143 -15.24 9.99 -16.15
CA ALA A 143 -15.35 10.83 -17.35
C ALA A 143 -15.62 10.04 -18.63
N TRP A 144 -16.04 8.76 -18.54
CA TRP A 144 -16.31 7.88 -19.69
C TRP A 144 -15.12 7.79 -20.66
N THR A 145 -13.92 7.62 -20.11
CA THR A 145 -12.68 7.76 -20.88
C THR A 145 -12.44 6.64 -21.89
N ASP A 146 -13.22 5.56 -21.85
CA ASP A 146 -13.24 4.53 -22.89
C ASP A 146 -13.70 5.09 -24.24
N ARG A 147 -14.51 6.16 -24.22
CA ARG A 147 -15.07 6.83 -25.40
C ARG A 147 -14.32 8.10 -25.81
N ARG A 148 -13.19 8.39 -25.16
CA ARG A 148 -12.37 9.59 -25.39
C ARG A 148 -11.16 9.33 -26.28
N THR A 149 -10.74 10.35 -27.02
CA THR A 149 -9.48 10.36 -27.80
C THR A 149 -8.25 10.64 -26.91
N GLU A 150 -7.05 10.63 -27.50
CA GLU A 150 -5.79 11.05 -26.84
C GLU A 150 -5.49 10.33 -25.52
N GLY A 151 -5.45 9.01 -25.51
CA GLY A 151 -5.20 8.27 -24.27
C GLY A 151 -6.40 8.28 -23.31
N GLY A 152 -7.57 8.73 -23.77
CA GLY A 152 -8.77 8.95 -22.97
C GLY A 152 -8.82 10.32 -22.30
N CYS A 153 -8.07 11.30 -22.81
CA CYS A 153 -7.95 12.64 -22.22
C CYS A 153 -8.48 13.78 -23.10
N GLY A 154 -8.82 13.48 -24.36
CA GLY A 154 -9.44 14.44 -25.29
C GLY A 154 -10.95 14.24 -25.44
N ASP A 155 -11.46 14.62 -26.61
CA ASP A 155 -12.86 14.55 -27.04
C ASP A 155 -13.54 13.21 -26.77
N ASN A 156 -14.70 13.26 -26.12
CA ASN A 156 -15.64 12.16 -25.99
C ASN A 156 -16.51 12.01 -27.25
N ALA A 157 -16.70 10.79 -27.72
CA ALA A 157 -17.52 10.50 -28.90
C ALA A 157 -19.04 10.79 -28.72
N ASP A 158 -19.51 10.98 -27.48
CA ASP A 158 -20.91 11.29 -27.16
C ASP A 158 -21.25 12.79 -27.19
N THR A 159 -20.25 13.65 -27.29
CA THR A 159 -20.38 15.10 -27.14
C THR A 159 -20.05 15.79 -28.45
N LYS A 160 -20.79 15.42 -29.50
CA LYS A 160 -20.48 15.80 -30.89
C LYS A 160 -20.57 17.30 -31.18
N ASP A 161 -21.27 18.05 -30.32
CA ASP A 161 -21.50 19.49 -30.47
C ASP A 161 -20.46 20.34 -29.72
N ILE A 162 -19.50 19.71 -29.02
CA ILE A 162 -18.41 20.40 -28.32
C ILE A 162 -17.07 19.73 -28.63
N THR A 163 -16.01 20.54 -28.71
CA THR A 163 -14.63 20.03 -28.63
C THR A 163 -14.21 20.11 -27.16
N GLU A 164 -14.02 18.95 -26.55
CA GLU A 164 -13.53 18.80 -25.20
C GLU A 164 -12.01 18.81 -25.23
N ALA A 165 -11.46 19.87 -24.66
CA ALA A 165 -10.03 20.02 -24.57
C ALA A 165 -9.56 19.79 -23.14
N MET A 166 -8.27 19.47 -22.97
CA MET A 166 -7.63 19.45 -21.65
C MET A 166 -7.90 20.76 -20.92
N CYS A 167 -8.11 20.71 -19.60
CA CYS A 167 -8.57 21.87 -18.83
C CYS A 167 -7.69 23.13 -19.03
N ASP A 168 -6.38 22.96 -19.16
CA ASP A 168 -5.44 24.07 -19.42
C ASP A 168 -5.74 24.84 -20.70
N SER A 169 -6.17 24.16 -21.76
CA SER A 169 -6.42 24.77 -23.07
C SER A 169 -7.66 25.68 -23.07
N ILE A 170 -8.54 25.53 -22.07
CA ILE A 170 -9.74 26.35 -21.87
C ILE A 170 -9.63 27.22 -20.60
N ASN A 171 -8.41 27.44 -20.10
CA ASN A 171 -8.11 28.24 -18.91
C ASN A 171 -8.78 27.74 -17.62
N VAL A 172 -9.01 26.43 -17.53
CA VAL A 172 -9.50 25.76 -16.31
C VAL A 172 -8.29 25.16 -15.59
N ASN A 173 -7.67 25.92 -14.70
CA ASN A 173 -6.42 25.54 -14.01
C ASN A 173 -6.53 25.55 -12.48
N THR A 174 -7.74 25.70 -11.93
CA THR A 174 -8.00 25.67 -10.49
C THR A 174 -9.24 24.84 -10.21
N ALA A 175 -9.36 24.31 -9.00
CA ALA A 175 -10.54 23.59 -8.55
C ALA A 175 -11.82 24.42 -8.73
N GLY A 176 -11.79 25.71 -8.36
CA GLY A 176 -12.93 26.60 -8.52
C GLY A 176 -13.30 26.87 -9.98
N ALA A 177 -12.31 26.99 -10.88
CA ALA A 177 -12.58 27.09 -12.32
C ALA A 177 -13.18 25.80 -12.87
N TRP A 178 -12.71 24.64 -12.38
CA TRP A 178 -13.24 23.33 -12.78
C TRP A 178 -14.70 23.17 -12.36
N ILE A 179 -15.07 23.56 -11.13
CA ILE A 179 -16.47 23.56 -10.68
C ILE A 179 -17.35 24.47 -11.56
N LYS A 180 -16.86 25.65 -11.95
CA LYS A 180 -17.59 26.55 -12.86
C LYS A 180 -17.80 25.89 -14.23
N ASN A 181 -16.75 25.28 -14.79
CA ASN A 181 -16.86 24.56 -16.05
C ASN A 181 -17.84 23.38 -15.96
N TYR A 182 -17.73 22.54 -14.94
CA TYR A 182 -18.64 21.43 -14.66
C TYR A 182 -20.12 21.85 -14.63
N ASN A 183 -20.43 22.98 -13.98
CA ASN A 183 -21.78 23.54 -13.99
C ASN A 183 -22.21 24.06 -15.37
N SER A 184 -21.31 24.67 -16.13
CA SER A 184 -21.61 25.23 -17.46
C SER A 184 -21.89 24.17 -18.52
N VAL A 185 -21.28 22.98 -18.40
CA VAL A 185 -21.48 21.84 -19.32
C VAL A 185 -22.63 20.92 -18.88
N GLY A 186 -23.57 21.44 -18.09
CA GLY A 186 -24.77 20.69 -17.66
C GLY A 186 -24.50 19.59 -16.64
N LYS A 187 -23.31 19.56 -16.02
CA LYS A 187 -22.86 18.50 -15.10
C LYS A 187 -22.75 17.11 -15.74
N GLU A 188 -22.66 17.07 -17.07
CA GLU A 188 -22.58 15.84 -17.84
C GLU A 188 -21.15 15.29 -17.81
N ARG A 189 -21.04 14.02 -17.45
CA ARG A 189 -19.77 13.29 -17.33
C ARG A 189 -18.92 13.24 -18.60
N PRO A 190 -19.49 13.04 -19.80
CA PRO A 190 -18.66 13.08 -21.00
C PRO A 190 -18.10 14.49 -21.19
N SER A 191 -18.83 15.57 -20.84
CA SER A 191 -18.47 16.96 -21.16
C SER A 191 -17.47 17.66 -20.23
N ILE A 192 -16.95 16.97 -19.20
CA ILE A 192 -15.95 17.57 -18.29
C ILE A 192 -14.55 17.57 -18.90
N CYS A 193 -13.75 18.60 -18.62
CA CYS A 193 -12.34 18.61 -19.01
C CYS A 193 -11.48 17.77 -18.03
N GLY A 194 -10.39 17.21 -18.56
CA GLY A 194 -9.35 16.51 -17.78
C GLY A 194 -8.14 17.40 -17.52
N PHE A 195 -7.57 17.29 -16.31
CA PHE A 195 -6.30 17.95 -15.98
C PHE A 195 -5.14 17.21 -16.65
N ASP A 196 -4.28 17.93 -17.39
CA ASP A 196 -3.03 17.37 -17.92
C ASP A 196 -2.01 17.22 -16.79
N VAL A 197 -1.66 15.97 -16.47
CA VAL A 197 -0.78 15.66 -15.32
C VAL A 197 0.47 14.90 -15.74
N ARG A 198 0.80 14.93 -17.04
CA ARG A 198 2.03 14.33 -17.57
C ARG A 198 3.28 14.91 -16.92
N GLU A 199 4.20 14.05 -16.48
CA GLU A 199 5.39 14.47 -15.71
C GLU A 199 6.25 15.52 -16.44
N GLU A 200 6.33 15.45 -17.77
CA GLU A 200 7.08 16.42 -18.59
C GLU A 200 6.56 17.87 -18.51
N ARG A 201 5.35 18.08 -17.99
CA ARG A 201 4.77 19.41 -17.72
C ARG A 201 5.29 20.02 -16.42
N GLY A 202 6.06 19.28 -15.62
CA GLY A 202 6.72 19.74 -14.40
C GLY A 202 5.78 20.38 -13.38
N THR A 203 6.03 21.64 -13.03
CA THR A 203 5.21 22.40 -12.08
C THR A 203 3.74 22.48 -12.51
N GLN A 204 3.44 22.54 -13.81
CA GLN A 204 2.06 22.63 -14.28
C GLN A 204 1.30 21.33 -13.98
N ALA A 205 1.83 20.17 -14.33
CA ALA A 205 1.21 18.88 -13.97
C ALA A 205 1.07 18.72 -12.46
N THR A 206 2.04 19.21 -11.69
CA THR A 206 2.01 19.18 -10.23
C THR A 206 0.85 19.98 -9.66
N ASN A 207 0.66 21.20 -10.15
CA ASN A 207 -0.46 22.05 -9.75
C ASN A 207 -1.78 21.49 -10.24
N ASN A 208 -1.85 21.03 -11.49
CA ASN A 208 -3.03 20.44 -12.10
C ASN A 208 -3.56 19.24 -11.31
N PHE A 209 -2.66 18.30 -10.94
CA PHE A 209 -3.06 17.16 -10.12
C PHE A 209 -3.61 17.59 -8.76
N TYR A 210 -2.93 18.54 -8.10
CA TYR A 210 -3.38 19.07 -6.81
C TYR A 210 -4.73 19.80 -6.88
N GLU A 211 -4.94 20.61 -7.92
CA GLU A 211 -6.22 21.29 -8.16
C GLU A 211 -7.33 20.31 -8.54
N GLY A 212 -7.01 19.18 -9.17
CA GLY A 212 -7.93 18.08 -9.37
C GLY A 212 -8.40 17.44 -8.05
N ILE A 213 -7.49 17.17 -7.12
CA ILE A 213 -7.85 16.67 -5.77
C ILE A 213 -8.72 17.68 -5.03
N LYS A 214 -8.37 18.97 -5.08
CA LYS A 214 -9.22 20.03 -4.50
C LYS A 214 -10.60 20.13 -5.18
N ALA A 215 -10.71 19.83 -6.47
CA ALA A 215 -12.00 19.80 -7.15
C ALA A 215 -12.89 18.66 -6.64
N MET A 216 -12.31 17.52 -6.24
CA MET A 216 -13.05 16.45 -5.57
C MET A 216 -13.64 16.92 -4.23
N ASP A 217 -12.85 17.63 -3.42
CA ASP A 217 -13.31 18.21 -2.15
C ASP A 217 -14.49 19.19 -2.37
N LEU A 218 -14.37 20.10 -3.35
CA LEU A 218 -15.45 21.03 -3.70
C LEU A 218 -16.71 20.35 -4.25
N LEU A 219 -16.57 19.17 -4.88
CA LEU A 219 -17.70 18.35 -5.35
C LEU A 219 -18.40 17.60 -4.21
N ASN A 220 -17.71 17.38 -3.09
CA ASN A 220 -18.21 16.69 -1.89
C ASN A 220 -18.92 15.36 -2.25
N ASP A 221 -20.19 15.19 -1.86
CA ASP A 221 -20.98 13.97 -2.07
C ASP A 221 -21.03 13.52 -3.55
N VAL A 222 -20.97 14.45 -4.50
CA VAL A 222 -20.95 14.11 -5.94
C VAL A 222 -19.69 13.33 -6.30
N SER A 223 -18.54 13.74 -5.75
CA SER A 223 -17.27 13.04 -5.93
C SER A 223 -17.23 11.77 -5.08
N PHE A 224 -17.75 11.79 -3.86
CA PHE A 224 -17.72 10.61 -3.00
C PHE A 224 -18.54 9.42 -3.53
N SER A 225 -19.72 9.70 -4.11
CA SER A 225 -20.66 8.66 -4.57
C SER A 225 -20.22 7.93 -5.85
N ARG A 226 -18.99 8.16 -6.32
CA ARG A 226 -18.43 7.56 -7.54
C ARG A 226 -16.92 7.65 -7.54
N GLN A 227 -16.26 6.80 -8.30
CA GLN A 227 -14.81 6.88 -8.44
C GLN A 227 -14.38 8.09 -9.28
N ASN A 228 -13.22 8.67 -8.95
CA ASN A 228 -12.48 9.55 -9.87
C ASN A 228 -11.81 8.72 -10.97
N GLU A 229 -11.20 9.39 -11.95
CA GLU A 229 -10.54 8.70 -13.06
C GLU A 229 -9.16 9.28 -13.39
N ILE A 230 -8.14 8.44 -13.26
CA ILE A 230 -6.77 8.74 -13.65
C ILE A 230 -6.38 7.87 -14.85
N ARG A 231 -5.92 8.51 -15.93
CA ARG A 231 -5.60 7.84 -17.18
C ARG A 231 -4.13 7.54 -17.28
N VAL A 232 -3.82 6.25 -17.42
CA VAL A 232 -2.46 5.74 -17.54
C VAL A 232 -2.23 5.31 -18.98
N LYS A 233 -1.11 5.72 -19.60
CA LYS A 233 -0.73 5.27 -20.94
C LYS A 233 -0.66 3.74 -20.99
N THR A 234 -1.10 3.15 -22.10
CA THR A 234 -0.96 1.71 -22.34
C THR A 234 0.50 1.23 -22.27
N TRP A 235 0.65 -0.07 -22.04
CA TRP A 235 1.92 -0.78 -22.02
C TRP A 235 1.83 -2.07 -22.84
N ASP A 236 2.97 -2.71 -23.08
CA ASP A 236 3.04 -3.89 -23.94
C ASP A 236 2.21 -5.06 -23.40
N GLN A 237 1.54 -5.76 -24.30
CA GLN A 237 0.81 -6.99 -23.99
C GLN A 237 1.78 -8.11 -23.61
N GLY A 238 1.30 -9.07 -22.81
CA GLY A 238 1.97 -10.37 -22.61
C GLY A 238 3.22 -10.36 -21.72
N ASN A 239 3.53 -9.23 -21.06
CA ASN A 239 4.63 -9.15 -20.10
C ASN A 239 4.11 -8.91 -18.67
N PRO A 240 3.87 -9.96 -17.87
CA PRO A 240 3.40 -9.83 -16.49
C PRO A 240 4.45 -9.24 -15.54
N LEU A 241 5.75 -9.41 -15.83
CA LEU A 241 6.83 -8.91 -14.97
C LEU A 241 6.85 -7.38 -14.88
N GLN A 242 6.32 -6.69 -15.89
CA GLN A 242 6.26 -5.23 -15.90
C GLN A 242 5.19 -4.66 -14.94
N LEU A 243 4.19 -5.45 -14.54
CA LEU A 243 3.10 -4.97 -13.68
C LEU A 243 3.63 -4.70 -12.27
N SER A 244 3.57 -3.43 -11.86
CA SER A 244 3.91 -2.95 -10.53
C SER A 244 2.76 -3.09 -9.52
N ALA A 245 2.03 -4.21 -9.54
CA ALA A 245 0.98 -4.44 -8.57
C ALA A 245 1.58 -4.61 -7.16
N LEU A 246 1.13 -3.78 -6.22
CA LEU A 246 1.40 -3.87 -4.79
C LEU A 246 0.56 -4.98 -4.16
N ALA A 247 -0.70 -5.07 -4.56
CA ALA A 247 -1.65 -6.08 -4.10
C ALA A 247 -2.73 -6.32 -5.17
N PHE A 248 -3.26 -7.55 -5.21
CA PHE A 248 -4.61 -7.79 -5.69
C PHE A 248 -5.60 -7.42 -4.59
N ILE A 249 -6.77 -6.92 -4.95
CA ILE A 249 -7.77 -6.46 -4.00
C ILE A 249 -9.14 -7.05 -4.27
N TYR A 250 -9.92 -7.16 -3.22
CA TYR A 250 -11.37 -7.27 -3.30
C TYR A 250 -12.05 -6.30 -2.34
N THR A 251 -13.20 -5.76 -2.72
CA THR A 251 -13.97 -4.79 -1.91
C THR A 251 -15.26 -5.36 -1.34
N ARG A 252 -15.75 -6.47 -1.93
CA ARG A 252 -16.87 -7.26 -1.42
C ARG A 252 -16.58 -8.74 -1.59
N ARG A 253 -17.24 -9.59 -0.81
CA ARG A 253 -16.95 -11.03 -0.77
C ARG A 253 -17.05 -11.69 -2.15
N GLU A 254 -17.93 -11.19 -2.99
CA GLU A 254 -18.17 -11.59 -4.38
C GLU A 254 -16.92 -11.46 -5.26
N GLY A 255 -16.02 -10.50 -4.97
CA GLY A 255 -14.78 -10.30 -5.72
C GLY A 255 -13.61 -11.15 -5.24
N LEU A 256 -13.72 -11.89 -4.13
CA LEU A 256 -12.58 -12.64 -3.58
C LEU A 256 -12.11 -13.73 -4.54
N ALA A 257 -13.03 -14.47 -5.16
CA ALA A 257 -12.69 -15.58 -6.06
C ALA A 257 -11.89 -15.07 -7.27
N ASP A 258 -12.27 -13.93 -7.84
CA ASP A 258 -11.55 -13.34 -8.96
C ASP A 258 -10.17 -12.81 -8.54
N ALA A 259 -10.06 -12.17 -7.37
CA ALA A 259 -8.77 -11.71 -6.84
C ALA A 259 -7.81 -12.87 -6.55
N GLN A 260 -8.33 -13.99 -6.07
CA GLN A 260 -7.61 -15.24 -5.86
C GLN A 260 -7.12 -15.83 -7.19
N ALA A 261 -7.97 -15.87 -8.22
CA ALA A 261 -7.60 -16.36 -9.53
C ALA A 261 -6.51 -15.48 -10.19
N ASP A 262 -6.64 -14.15 -10.07
CA ASP A 262 -5.62 -13.19 -10.53
C ASP A 262 -4.27 -13.38 -9.81
N GLN A 263 -4.29 -13.66 -8.50
CA GLN A 263 -3.10 -14.03 -7.73
C GLN A 263 -2.44 -15.30 -8.28
N GLU A 264 -3.22 -16.37 -8.51
CA GLU A 264 -2.69 -17.62 -9.03
C GLU A 264 -2.05 -17.44 -10.41
N ASP A 265 -2.71 -16.73 -11.32
CA ASP A 265 -2.23 -16.55 -12.69
C ASP A 265 -0.95 -15.72 -12.72
N MET A 266 -0.86 -14.66 -11.91
CA MET A 266 0.38 -13.89 -11.75
C MET A 266 1.51 -14.77 -11.20
N TYR A 267 1.22 -15.58 -10.18
CA TYR A 267 2.22 -16.47 -9.58
C TYR A 267 2.68 -17.54 -10.58
N LYS A 268 1.76 -18.19 -11.30
CA LYS A 268 2.09 -19.16 -12.36
C LYS A 268 2.98 -18.53 -13.44
N ALA A 269 2.68 -17.30 -13.86
CA ALA A 269 3.39 -16.63 -14.93
C ALA A 269 4.75 -16.05 -14.54
N THR A 270 4.97 -15.71 -13.26
CA THR A 270 6.16 -14.93 -12.84
C THR A 270 6.91 -15.44 -11.63
N GLN A 271 6.32 -16.38 -10.87
CA GLN A 271 6.74 -16.77 -9.52
C GLN A 271 6.75 -15.60 -8.51
N ARG A 272 6.14 -14.46 -8.85
CA ARG A 272 5.95 -13.35 -7.91
C ARG A 272 4.71 -13.60 -7.08
N TRP A 273 4.89 -13.75 -5.78
CA TRP A 273 3.78 -13.76 -4.85
C TRP A 273 3.31 -12.32 -4.60
N ILE A 274 2.06 -12.03 -4.94
CA ILE A 274 1.40 -10.73 -4.69
C ILE A 274 0.20 -11.00 -3.78
N PRO A 275 0.06 -10.31 -2.63
CA PRO A 275 -1.01 -10.60 -1.69
C PRO A 275 -2.38 -10.19 -2.23
N VAL A 276 -3.41 -10.93 -1.82
CA VAL A 276 -4.82 -10.53 -1.91
C VAL A 276 -5.19 -9.77 -0.63
N ILE A 277 -5.59 -8.51 -0.77
CA ILE A 277 -5.95 -7.62 0.35
C ILE A 277 -7.44 -7.28 0.28
N TYR A 278 -8.13 -7.39 1.41
CA TYR A 278 -9.47 -6.82 1.52
C TYR A 278 -9.35 -5.31 1.68
N LEU A 279 -9.88 -4.58 0.71
CA LEU A 279 -10.02 -3.13 0.72
C LEU A 279 -11.47 -2.77 1.06
N ASN A 280 -11.72 -2.31 2.28
CA ASN A 280 -13.01 -1.71 2.60
C ASN A 280 -12.99 -0.24 2.17
N LEU A 281 -13.72 0.09 1.11
CA LEU A 281 -13.95 1.48 0.72
C LEU A 281 -14.92 2.13 1.72
N PRO A 282 -14.76 3.44 2.01
CA PRO A 282 -15.61 4.11 2.97
C PRO A 282 -17.06 4.20 2.49
N ASP A 283 -18.01 4.04 3.42
CA ASP A 283 -19.45 4.21 3.14
C ASP A 283 -19.93 5.66 3.32
N THR A 284 -19.12 6.52 3.95
CA THR A 284 -19.39 7.96 4.13
C THR A 284 -18.12 8.79 3.90
N PRO A 285 -18.22 10.08 3.51
CA PRO A 285 -17.04 10.94 3.33
C PRO A 285 -16.16 11.07 4.58
N ALA A 286 -16.74 10.96 5.77
CA ALA A 286 -16.04 11.07 7.05
C ALA A 286 -15.30 9.78 7.45
N ALA A 287 -15.62 8.63 6.84
CA ALA A 287 -14.96 7.37 7.13
C ALA A 287 -13.68 7.20 6.28
N ASP A 288 -12.73 6.42 6.79
CA ASP A 288 -11.50 6.10 6.07
C ASP A 288 -11.60 4.75 5.35
N ALA A 289 -10.85 4.61 4.27
CA ALA A 289 -10.63 3.30 3.67
C ALA A 289 -9.80 2.44 4.63
N THR A 290 -10.13 1.15 4.73
CA THR A 290 -9.35 0.21 5.54
C THR A 290 -8.83 -0.94 4.71
N PHE A 291 -7.70 -1.49 5.14
CA PHE A 291 -6.95 -2.52 4.44
C PHE A 291 -6.70 -3.66 5.41
N SER A 292 -7.05 -4.90 5.03
CA SER A 292 -6.80 -6.06 5.87
C SER A 292 -6.28 -7.24 5.07
N TYR A 293 -5.28 -7.91 5.65
CA TYR A 293 -4.73 -9.15 5.14
C TYR A 293 -5.29 -10.31 5.96
N LYS A 294 -5.71 -11.37 5.26
CA LYS A 294 -6.06 -12.65 5.87
C LYS A 294 -5.36 -13.75 5.11
N ALA A 295 -4.64 -14.61 5.82
CA ALA A 295 -4.00 -15.78 5.22
C ALA A 295 -5.03 -16.69 4.52
N SER A 296 -6.26 -16.76 5.04
CA SER A 296 -7.38 -17.52 4.44
C SER A 296 -7.88 -16.96 3.10
N ASP A 297 -7.55 -15.70 2.78
CA ASP A 297 -7.97 -15.07 1.53
C ASP A 297 -6.96 -15.33 0.39
N GLN A 298 -5.81 -15.93 0.69
CA GLN A 298 -4.77 -16.22 -0.30
C GLN A 298 -5.06 -17.56 -0.99
N ALA A 299 -4.97 -17.59 -2.33
CA ALA A 299 -5.01 -18.82 -3.11
C ALA A 299 -3.65 -19.54 -3.11
N ILE A 300 -2.56 -18.76 -3.08
CA ILE A 300 -1.20 -19.27 -3.02
C ILE A 300 -0.62 -18.98 -1.63
N LYS A 301 -0.08 -20.00 -0.96
CA LYS A 301 0.65 -19.81 0.29
C LYS A 301 1.83 -18.85 0.06
N GLU A 302 1.98 -17.89 0.96
CA GLU A 302 3.10 -16.97 0.94
C GLU A 302 4.43 -17.73 0.81
N GLN A 303 5.22 -17.34 -0.19
CA GLN A 303 6.54 -17.91 -0.41
C GLN A 303 7.60 -16.97 0.16
N PRO A 304 8.65 -17.48 0.83
CA PRO A 304 9.82 -16.66 1.15
C PRO A 304 10.37 -16.07 -0.15
N SER A 305 10.47 -14.75 -0.26
CA SER A 305 10.92 -14.10 -1.50
C SER A 305 12.31 -14.62 -1.92
N SER A 306 12.41 -15.31 -3.06
CA SER A 306 13.57 -16.12 -3.43
C SER A 306 14.68 -15.43 -4.25
N ASN A 307 14.73 -14.10 -4.35
CA ASN A 307 15.63 -13.41 -5.30
C ASN A 307 16.70 -12.50 -4.68
N CYS A 308 16.94 -12.58 -3.38
CA CYS A 308 17.92 -11.74 -2.70
C CYS A 308 19.01 -12.59 -2.04
N GLY A 309 20.27 -12.14 -2.12
CA GLY A 309 21.35 -12.65 -1.27
C GLY A 309 21.10 -12.29 0.21
N PRO A 310 22.07 -12.46 1.11
CA PRO A 310 21.86 -12.12 2.52
C PRO A 310 21.49 -10.64 2.70
N TYR A 311 20.51 -10.36 3.55
CA TYR A 311 20.10 -9.01 3.94
C TYR A 311 21.07 -8.43 4.97
N ILE A 312 21.62 -9.26 5.84
CA ILE A 312 22.47 -8.83 6.96
C ILE A 312 23.91 -9.22 6.68
N GLN A 313 24.78 -8.22 6.51
CA GLN A 313 26.22 -8.44 6.38
C GLN A 313 26.81 -8.92 7.70
N LYS A 314 26.47 -8.22 8.80
CA LYS A 314 26.80 -8.60 10.18
C LYS A 314 25.92 -7.82 11.16
N ALA A 315 25.83 -8.28 12.39
CA ALA A 315 25.33 -7.51 13.52
C ALA A 315 26.17 -7.78 14.78
N GLU A 316 26.32 -6.77 15.63
CA GLU A 316 27.18 -6.82 16.81
C GLU A 316 26.49 -6.17 18.00
N TRP A 317 26.48 -6.85 19.14
CA TRP A 317 25.97 -6.30 20.39
C TRP A 317 26.99 -5.34 21.01
N LYS A 318 26.51 -4.16 21.41
CA LYS A 318 27.30 -3.16 22.13
C LYS A 318 26.50 -2.64 23.32
N LYS A 319 27.20 -2.24 24.38
CA LYS A 319 26.61 -1.38 25.41
C LYS A 319 26.85 0.06 25.04
N THR A 320 25.78 0.83 24.90
CA THR A 320 25.82 2.23 24.50
C THR A 320 25.01 3.04 25.50
N PHE A 321 25.58 4.17 25.94
CA PHE A 321 24.85 5.13 26.77
C PHE A 321 23.75 5.79 25.93
N VAL A 322 22.49 5.61 26.31
CA VAL A 322 21.34 6.24 25.66
C VAL A 322 20.81 7.35 26.55
N LYS A 323 20.85 8.59 26.04
CA LYS A 323 20.53 9.80 26.78
C LYS A 323 19.07 9.81 27.23
N GLU A 324 18.16 9.30 26.41
CA GLU A 324 16.73 9.26 26.64
C GLU A 324 16.33 8.45 27.88
N VAL A 325 17.14 7.46 28.25
CA VAL A 325 16.94 6.61 29.44
C VAL A 325 18.06 6.74 30.47
N ASN A 326 19.01 7.66 30.25
CA ASN A 326 20.13 7.99 31.12
C ASN A 326 20.89 6.76 31.68
N LYS A 327 21.14 5.76 30.82
CA LYS A 327 21.85 4.54 31.20
C LYS A 327 22.49 3.86 30.00
N ASP A 328 23.47 3.00 30.28
CA ASP A 328 23.98 2.06 29.29
C ASP A 328 22.95 0.97 29.02
N VAL A 329 22.62 0.80 27.75
CA VAL A 329 21.69 -0.22 27.26
C VAL A 329 22.37 -1.09 26.21
N ALA A 330 21.89 -2.32 26.10
CA ALA A 330 22.28 -3.19 25.00
C ALA A 330 21.69 -2.65 23.69
N GLN A 331 22.53 -2.59 22.66
CA GLN A 331 22.19 -2.13 21.34
C GLN A 331 22.76 -3.13 20.33
N LEU A 332 21.92 -3.62 19.43
CA LEU A 332 22.34 -4.45 18.31
C LEU A 332 22.63 -3.54 17.12
N VAL A 333 23.91 -3.43 16.77
CA VAL A 333 24.37 -2.64 15.63
C VAL A 333 24.36 -3.53 14.38
N VAL A 334 23.39 -3.33 13.51
CA VAL A 334 23.16 -4.11 12.29
C VAL A 334 23.82 -3.43 11.11
N THR A 335 24.65 -4.15 10.35
CA THR A 335 25.20 -3.72 9.06
C THR A 335 24.41 -4.40 7.93
N PRO A 336 23.48 -3.69 7.25
CA PRO A 336 22.77 -4.24 6.11
C PRO A 336 23.69 -4.36 4.89
N THR A 337 23.50 -5.42 4.08
CA THR A 337 24.24 -5.55 2.82
C THR A 337 23.86 -4.42 1.85
N LYS A 338 24.83 -3.96 1.05
CA LYS A 338 24.58 -2.94 0.02
C LYS A 338 23.68 -3.47 -1.10
N SER A 339 23.80 -4.76 -1.43
CA SER A 339 23.03 -5.41 -2.50
C SER A 339 21.54 -5.56 -2.16
N CYS A 340 21.24 -5.83 -0.89
CA CYS A 340 19.92 -6.31 -0.48
C CYS A 340 19.40 -5.65 0.80
N GLY A 341 20.19 -5.67 1.87
CA GLY A 341 19.79 -5.19 3.18
C GLY A 341 19.33 -3.74 3.22
N ARG A 342 19.88 -2.87 2.37
CA ARG A 342 19.50 -1.45 2.32
C ARG A 342 18.30 -1.14 1.43
N ASN A 343 17.92 -2.08 0.57
CA ASN A 343 17.02 -1.81 -0.56
C ASN A 343 15.87 -2.83 -0.68
N PHE A 344 15.70 -3.71 0.31
CA PHE A 344 14.63 -4.70 0.27
C PHE A 344 13.26 -4.01 0.33
N SER A 345 12.32 -4.54 -0.46
CA SER A 345 10.93 -4.08 -0.51
C SER A 345 10.14 -4.57 0.71
N GLY A 346 8.97 -3.99 0.99
CA GLY A 346 8.11 -4.49 2.08
C GLY A 346 7.79 -5.98 1.96
N ALA A 347 7.65 -6.52 0.75
CA ALA A 347 7.45 -7.96 0.54
C ALA A 347 8.62 -8.86 0.99
N GLN A 348 9.77 -8.28 1.35
CA GLN A 348 10.98 -8.99 1.75
C GLN A 348 11.34 -8.76 3.23
N THR A 349 10.56 -7.94 3.94
CA THR A 349 10.85 -7.59 5.33
C THR A 349 10.98 -8.81 6.22
N ASP A 350 10.09 -9.79 6.08
CA ASP A 350 10.10 -10.95 6.97
C ASP A 350 11.27 -11.86 6.72
N ALA A 351 11.66 -12.03 5.45
CA ALA A 351 12.91 -12.71 5.12
C ALA A 351 14.11 -11.95 5.71
N ALA A 352 14.13 -10.62 5.62
CA ALA A 352 15.22 -9.79 6.12
C ALA A 352 15.32 -9.79 7.66
N PHE A 353 14.19 -9.63 8.34
CA PHE A 353 14.13 -9.64 9.80
C PHE A 353 14.32 -11.05 10.36
N ALA A 354 13.78 -12.09 9.71
CA ALA A 354 14.03 -13.47 10.10
C ALA A 354 15.51 -13.83 9.95
N GLU A 355 16.19 -13.36 8.89
CA GLU A 355 17.65 -13.54 8.77
C GLU A 355 18.39 -12.93 9.96
N LEU A 356 18.00 -11.72 10.38
CA LEU A 356 18.57 -11.06 11.55
C LEU A 356 18.28 -11.84 12.83
N ALA A 357 17.01 -12.14 13.11
CA ALA A 357 16.58 -12.84 14.30
C ALA A 357 17.23 -14.22 14.42
N ASN A 358 17.23 -15.01 13.34
CA ASN A 358 17.83 -16.36 13.35
C ASN A 358 19.33 -16.36 13.65
N LYS A 359 20.05 -15.29 13.32
CA LYS A 359 21.50 -15.18 13.57
C LYS A 359 21.84 -14.62 14.94
N TYR A 360 20.98 -13.78 15.54
CA TYR A 360 21.36 -12.93 16.66
C TYR A 360 20.41 -12.99 17.88
N ARG A 361 19.28 -13.72 17.79
CA ARG A 361 18.27 -13.79 18.86
C ARG A 361 18.70 -14.52 20.12
N ASP A 362 19.65 -15.44 20.03
CA ASP A 362 20.06 -16.29 21.16
C ASP A 362 20.93 -15.54 22.19
N ASN A 363 21.02 -14.21 22.06
CA ASN A 363 21.68 -13.35 23.03
C ASN A 363 20.73 -12.98 24.18
N SER A 364 21.20 -13.02 25.43
CA SER A 364 20.42 -12.65 26.62
C SER A 364 19.86 -11.22 26.58
N ASP A 365 20.52 -10.31 25.86
CA ASP A 365 20.06 -8.94 25.68
C ASP A 365 18.89 -8.82 24.69
N TRP A 366 18.71 -9.78 23.79
CA TRP A 366 17.54 -9.85 22.89
C TRP A 366 16.28 -10.23 23.67
N ALA A 367 16.43 -11.07 24.70
CA ALA A 367 15.34 -11.75 25.38
C ALA A 367 14.65 -10.95 26.51
N VAL A 368 14.79 -9.62 26.52
CA VAL A 368 14.11 -8.82 27.55
C VAL A 368 12.70 -8.43 27.13
N TYR A 369 12.42 -7.92 25.91
CA TYR A 369 11.03 -7.74 25.43
C TYR A 369 10.89 -7.68 23.88
N ASP A 370 10.39 -8.78 23.32
CA ASP A 370 9.59 -8.92 22.09
C ASP A 370 10.19 -8.58 20.70
N ASP A 371 10.20 -9.59 19.81
CA ASP A 371 10.55 -9.50 18.39
C ASP A 371 9.73 -8.42 17.66
N THR A 372 8.53 -8.08 18.17
CA THR A 372 7.68 -7.03 17.58
C THR A 372 8.32 -5.63 17.63
N SER A 373 8.94 -5.25 18.75
CA SER A 373 9.60 -3.94 18.87
C SER A 373 10.88 -3.90 18.03
N MET A 374 11.69 -4.96 18.11
CA MET A 374 12.91 -5.08 17.31
C MET A 374 12.59 -5.02 15.81
N ARG A 375 11.53 -5.68 15.35
CA ARG A 375 11.07 -5.63 13.96
C ARG A 375 10.57 -4.23 13.58
N ARG A 376 9.78 -3.57 14.44
CA ARG A 376 9.29 -2.21 14.19
C ARG A 376 10.43 -1.21 14.01
N GLN A 377 11.44 -1.27 14.86
CA GLN A 377 12.65 -0.46 14.75
C GLN A 377 13.40 -0.76 13.45
N PHE A 378 13.65 -2.03 13.15
CA PHE A 378 14.33 -2.48 11.92
C PHE A 378 13.65 -1.95 10.66
N LEU A 379 12.32 -2.06 10.61
CA LEU A 379 11.51 -1.54 9.52
C LEU A 379 11.59 -0.02 9.39
N CYS A 380 11.42 0.70 10.50
CA CYS A 380 11.47 2.15 10.49
C CYS A 380 12.85 2.64 10.00
N LEU A 381 13.94 2.03 10.47
CA LEU A 381 15.30 2.38 10.07
C LEU A 381 15.54 2.10 8.58
N ARG A 382 15.03 0.98 8.05
CA ARG A 382 15.04 0.70 6.61
C ARG A 382 14.25 1.75 5.81
N LEU A 383 13.10 2.19 6.33
CA LEU A 383 12.24 3.16 5.66
C LEU A 383 12.81 4.58 5.66
N GLN A 384 13.26 5.05 6.81
CA GLN A 384 13.69 6.44 7.02
C GLN A 384 15.17 6.65 6.72
N TYR A 385 16.00 5.61 6.92
CA TYR A 385 17.45 5.70 6.85
C TYR A 385 18.11 4.56 6.04
N PRO A 386 17.65 4.24 4.81
CA PRO A 386 18.21 3.17 4.00
C PRO A 386 19.69 3.40 3.62
N GLY A 387 20.13 4.67 3.58
CA GLY A 387 21.50 5.05 3.23
C GLY A 387 22.54 4.81 4.32
N ASN A 388 22.11 4.61 5.57
CA ASN A 388 23.03 4.46 6.70
C ASN A 388 23.86 3.18 6.57
N GLU A 389 25.12 3.25 7.02
CA GLU A 389 25.99 2.08 7.02
C GLU A 389 25.58 1.05 8.08
N THR A 390 25.03 1.53 9.19
CA THR A 390 24.52 0.71 10.28
C THR A 390 23.16 1.19 10.76
N TRP A 391 22.39 0.25 11.30
CA TRP A 391 21.12 0.46 11.98
C TRP A 391 21.24 -0.02 13.42
N ASN A 392 20.77 0.80 14.36
CA ASN A 392 20.88 0.50 15.77
C ASN A 392 19.52 0.06 16.30
N LEU A 393 19.42 -1.17 16.78
CA LEU A 393 18.21 -1.71 17.39
C LEU A 393 18.41 -1.83 18.90
N GLU A 394 17.44 -1.35 19.67
CA GLU A 394 17.52 -1.24 21.11
C GLU A 394 16.33 -1.97 21.75
N PRO A 395 16.53 -3.15 22.36
CA PRO A 395 15.44 -4.00 22.86
C PRO A 395 14.55 -3.35 23.93
N PHE A 396 15.01 -2.30 24.61
CA PHE A 396 14.22 -1.60 25.61
C PHE A 396 13.16 -0.66 25.01
N ARG A 397 13.25 -0.31 23.72
CA ARG A 397 12.32 0.62 23.06
C ARG A 397 10.93 -0.04 23.00
N PRO A 398 9.84 0.69 23.29
CA PRO A 398 8.50 0.11 23.24
C PRO A 398 8.08 -0.17 21.80
N TYR A 399 7.22 -1.16 21.62
CA TYR A 399 6.45 -1.27 20.39
C TYR A 399 5.52 -0.06 20.25
N VAL A 400 5.49 0.54 19.07
CA VAL A 400 4.60 1.65 18.69
C VAL A 400 4.06 1.44 17.28
N SER A 401 3.04 2.20 16.89
CA SER A 401 2.58 2.22 15.49
C SER A 401 3.70 2.71 14.57
N GLU A 402 3.59 2.43 13.27
CA GLU A 402 4.57 2.93 12.29
C GLU A 402 4.68 4.45 12.30
N GLU A 403 3.52 5.13 12.30
CA GLU A 403 3.44 6.59 12.32
C GLU A 403 4.15 7.16 13.56
N GLN A 404 3.93 6.55 14.72
CA GLN A 404 4.61 6.92 15.96
C GLN A 404 6.11 6.66 15.87
N ALA A 405 6.55 5.53 15.31
CA ALA A 405 7.96 5.24 15.11
C ALA A 405 8.61 6.27 14.17
N ILE A 406 7.98 6.60 13.04
CA ILE A 406 8.47 7.60 12.08
C ILE A 406 8.52 8.99 12.72
N SER A 407 7.46 9.40 13.42
CA SER A 407 7.40 10.68 14.13
C SER A 407 8.49 10.78 15.21
N ALA A 408 8.82 9.67 15.86
CA ALA A 408 9.91 9.56 16.83
C ALA A 408 11.28 9.31 16.18
N ARG A 409 11.42 9.45 14.86
CA ARG A 409 12.68 9.20 14.12
C ARG A 409 13.28 7.82 14.44
N CYS A 410 12.41 6.82 14.45
CA CYS A 410 12.67 5.41 14.76
C CYS A 410 13.17 5.13 16.19
N ASN A 411 13.10 6.11 17.10
CA ASN A 411 13.58 6.00 18.48
C ASN A 411 12.47 6.36 19.48
N PRO A 412 11.35 5.62 19.52
CA PRO A 412 10.29 5.85 20.50
C PRO A 412 10.81 5.64 21.93
N VAL A 413 10.29 6.38 22.90
CA VAL A 413 10.66 6.25 24.32
C VAL A 413 9.46 5.73 25.13
N PRO A 414 9.67 4.92 26.18
CA PRO A 414 8.60 4.43 27.06
C PRO A 414 7.78 5.53 27.74
#